data_AF-A0A0D7AQZ4-F1
#
_entry.id   AF-A0A0D7AQZ4-F1
#
_cell.length_a   1.000
_cell.length_b   1.000
_cell.length_c   1.000
_cell.angle_alpha   90.00
_cell.angle_beta   90.00
_cell.angle_gamma   90.00
#
_symmetry.space_group_name_H-M   'P 1'
#
loop_
_entity.id
_entity.type
_entity.pdbx_description
1 polymer ?
#
loop_
_entity_poly.entity_id
_entity_poly.type
_entity_poly.pdbx_seq_one_letter_code
_entity_poly.pdbx_strand_id
1 'polypeptide(L)'
;MQREAQLQDTVASRYQFPEPGLRTSLIDLYFVCRNHFIPLLHRPSFKSSVTQGVHLHDRGFGSAVLLVCAIASRHSDDPRVLLENDTSGRQSTGWKYFIQVPAFETGVSSWPTLYRLQCCALAAIYTQSRSIPLGFWTMSGIGLKIAQDSLHYIDDNRPSVT
;
A
#
# COMPACT_ATOMS: atom_id res chain seq x y z
N MET A 1 21.62 17.10 20.83
CA MET A 1 20.35 17.86 20.85
C MET A 1 20.01 18.56 19.52
N GLN A 2 20.94 19.21 18.79
CA GLN A 2 20.60 19.82 17.48
C GLN A 2 20.70 18.87 16.26
N ARG A 3 21.48 17.78 16.34
CA ARG A 3 21.63 16.79 15.24
C ARG A 3 20.46 15.84 15.07
N GLU A 4 19.68 15.59 16.13
CA GLU A 4 18.56 14.65 16.11
C GLU A 4 17.28 15.29 15.55
N ALA A 5 17.10 16.61 15.75
CA ALA A 5 16.03 17.37 15.13
C ALA A 5 16.22 17.52 13.60
N GLN A 6 17.47 17.65 13.12
CA GLN A 6 17.77 17.74 11.69
C GLN A 6 17.60 16.40 10.93
N LEU A 7 17.62 15.26 11.62
CA LEU A 7 17.31 13.96 11.02
C LEU A 7 15.80 13.72 10.89
N GLN A 8 14.96 14.41 11.67
CA GLN A 8 13.50 14.31 11.54
C GLN A 8 12.96 15.19 10.41
N ASP A 9 13.61 16.33 10.11
CA ASP A 9 13.20 17.23 9.02
C ASP A 9 13.60 16.77 7.61
N THR A 10 14.46 15.76 7.48
CA THR A 10 14.89 15.22 6.16
C THR A 10 14.09 14.01 5.67
N VAL A 11 13.15 13.51 6.46
CA VAL A 11 12.36 12.28 6.16
C VAL A 11 10.94 12.61 5.69
N ALA A 12 10.74 13.76 5.04
CA ALA A 12 9.68 13.85 4.05
C ALA A 12 10.11 13.10 2.78
N SER A 13 10.41 11.80 2.89
CA SER A 13 10.69 10.95 1.74
C SER A 13 9.48 11.00 0.82
N ARG A 14 9.61 11.76 -0.27
CA ARG A 14 8.58 11.86 -1.30
C ARG A 14 8.57 10.53 -2.03
N TYR A 15 7.41 9.90 -2.10
CA TYR A 15 7.25 8.66 -2.84
C TYR A 15 7.79 8.78 -4.27
N GLN A 16 8.66 7.87 -4.63
CA GLN A 16 9.19 7.66 -5.96
C GLN A 16 8.26 6.73 -6.72
N PHE A 17 7.38 7.34 -7.52
CA PHE A 17 6.46 6.62 -8.38
C PHE A 17 7.15 6.16 -9.68
N PRO A 18 6.71 5.02 -10.26
CA PRO A 18 7.16 4.62 -11.59
C PRO A 18 6.79 5.65 -12.66
N GLU A 19 7.51 5.63 -13.79
CA GLU A 19 7.20 6.47 -14.94
C GLU A 19 5.73 6.35 -15.37
N PRO A 20 5.09 7.41 -15.87
CA PRO A 20 3.65 7.41 -16.16
C PRO A 20 3.17 6.24 -17.04
N GLY A 21 3.95 5.87 -18.07
CA GLY A 21 3.64 4.74 -18.95
C GLY A 21 3.67 3.40 -18.21
N LEU A 22 4.75 3.15 -17.45
CA LEU A 22 4.89 1.94 -16.63
C LEU A 22 3.82 1.89 -15.53
N ARG A 23 3.57 3.00 -14.85
CA ARG A 23 2.55 3.12 -13.80
C ARG A 23 1.17 2.74 -14.32
N THR A 24 0.81 3.25 -15.51
CA THR A 24 -0.50 2.98 -16.11
C THR A 24 -0.64 1.50 -16.48
N SER A 25 0.41 0.92 -17.08
CA SER A 25 0.46 -0.51 -17.40
C SER A 25 0.32 -1.39 -16.15
N LEU A 26 1.03 -1.05 -15.07
CA LEU A 26 0.95 -1.77 -13.80
C LEU A 26 -0.44 -1.67 -13.15
N ILE A 27 -1.07 -0.50 -13.19
CA ILE A 27 -2.42 -0.32 -12.67
C ILE A 27 -3.40 -1.18 -13.46
N ASP A 28 -3.32 -1.19 -14.80
CA ASP A 28 -4.19 -2.04 -15.61
C ASP A 28 -3.94 -3.53 -15.37
N LEU A 29 -2.67 -3.96 -15.24
CA LEU A 29 -2.31 -5.33 -14.85
C LEU A 29 -2.88 -5.72 -13.48
N TYR A 30 -2.86 -4.83 -12.49
CA TYR A 30 -3.49 -5.10 -11.19
C TYR A 30 -4.99 -5.38 -11.34
N PHE A 31 -5.69 -4.55 -12.11
CA PHE A 31 -7.13 -4.70 -12.31
C PHE A 31 -7.50 -5.96 -13.10
N VAL A 32 -6.62 -6.42 -14.00
CA VAL A 32 -6.80 -7.67 -14.74
C VAL A 32 -6.48 -8.89 -13.87
N CYS A 33 -5.35 -8.90 -13.16
CA CYS A 33 -4.83 -10.09 -12.50
C CYS A 33 -5.26 -10.28 -11.05
N ARG A 34 -5.75 -9.24 -10.37
CA ARG A 34 -6.00 -9.28 -8.91
C ARG A 34 -7.35 -8.72 -8.47
N ASN A 35 -7.84 -7.66 -9.13
CA ASN A 35 -9.11 -7.05 -8.72
C ASN A 35 -10.32 -7.99 -8.90
N HIS A 36 -10.23 -9.00 -9.76
CA HIS A 36 -11.26 -10.04 -9.89
C HIS A 36 -11.39 -10.93 -8.63
N PHE A 37 -10.30 -11.11 -7.88
CA PHE A 37 -10.25 -11.97 -6.70
C PHE A 37 -10.49 -11.20 -5.40
N ILE A 38 -10.08 -9.93 -5.34
CA ILE A 38 -10.23 -9.07 -4.16
C ILE A 38 -10.56 -7.65 -4.63
N PRO A 39 -11.85 -7.29 -4.78
CA PRO A 39 -12.28 -5.99 -5.30
C PRO A 39 -12.13 -4.89 -4.23
N LEU A 40 -10.89 -4.59 -3.86
CA LEU A 40 -10.55 -3.55 -2.87
C LEU A 40 -10.69 -2.13 -3.44
N LEU A 41 -10.54 -1.99 -4.76
CA LEU A 41 -10.44 -0.71 -5.45
C LEU A 41 -11.46 -0.62 -6.59
N HIS A 42 -12.18 0.49 -6.66
CA HIS A 42 -13.07 0.75 -7.79
C HIS A 42 -12.26 1.28 -8.98
N ARG A 43 -12.11 0.47 -10.03
CA ARG A 43 -11.25 0.75 -11.19
C ARG A 43 -11.39 2.15 -11.79
N PRO A 44 -12.59 2.63 -12.17
CA PRO A 44 -12.69 3.93 -12.84
C PRO A 44 -12.37 5.09 -11.88
N SER A 45 -12.82 5.03 -10.63
CA SER A 45 -12.47 6.04 -9.62
C SER A 45 -10.97 6.08 -9.36
N PHE A 46 -10.33 4.91 -9.22
CA PHE A 46 -8.88 4.83 -8.98
C PHE A 46 -8.07 5.41 -10.14
N LYS A 47 -8.39 5.02 -11.39
CA LYS A 47 -7.70 5.56 -12.58
C LYS A 47 -7.91 7.07 -12.72
N SER A 48 -9.12 7.56 -12.43
CA SER A 48 -9.41 9.00 -12.42
C SER A 48 -8.54 9.75 -11.42
N SER A 49 -8.48 9.29 -10.17
CA SER A 49 -7.67 9.93 -9.12
C SER A 49 -6.17 9.87 -9.41
N VAL A 50 -5.68 8.81 -10.07
CA VAL A 50 -4.28 8.76 -10.53
C VAL A 50 -4.02 9.80 -11.63
N THR A 51 -4.93 9.92 -12.60
CA THR A 51 -4.83 10.89 -13.71
C THR A 51 -4.88 12.33 -13.21
N GLN A 52 -5.69 12.59 -12.19
CA GLN A 52 -5.78 13.89 -11.49
C GLN A 52 -4.56 14.20 -10.61
N GLY A 53 -3.59 13.27 -10.47
CA GLY A 53 -2.39 13.51 -9.68
C GLY A 53 -2.61 13.49 -8.16
N VAL A 54 -3.73 12.92 -7.67
CA VAL A 54 -4.05 12.87 -6.23
C VAL A 54 -2.93 12.17 -5.45
N HIS A 55 -2.31 11.15 -6.04
CA HIS A 55 -1.21 10.36 -5.45
C HIS A 55 0.07 11.17 -5.16
N LEU A 56 0.22 12.36 -5.75
CA LEU A 56 1.35 13.25 -5.51
C LEU A 56 1.17 14.14 -4.27
N HIS A 57 -0.08 14.27 -3.78
CA HIS A 57 -0.46 15.19 -2.72
C HIS A 57 -1.04 14.46 -1.50
N ASP A 58 -1.82 13.40 -1.72
CA ASP A 58 -2.37 12.56 -0.68
C ASP A 58 -1.46 11.35 -0.42
N ARG A 59 -0.85 11.31 0.78
CA ARG A 59 0.05 10.22 1.18
C ARG A 59 -0.65 8.87 1.28
N GLY A 60 -1.91 8.82 1.72
CA GLY A 60 -2.65 7.56 1.85
C GLY A 60 -2.93 6.92 0.50
N PHE A 61 -3.40 7.72 -0.45
CA PHE A 61 -3.62 7.30 -1.83
C PHE A 61 -2.30 7.03 -2.55
N GLY A 62 -1.25 7.81 -2.29
CA GLY A 62 0.10 7.55 -2.78
C GLY A 62 0.63 6.18 -2.37
N SER A 63 0.45 5.80 -1.10
CA SER A 63 0.77 4.45 -0.59
C SER A 63 -0.01 3.37 -1.34
N ALA A 64 -1.32 3.56 -1.54
CA ALA A 64 -2.16 2.60 -2.25
C ALA A 64 -1.67 2.39 -3.70
N VAL A 65 -1.32 3.47 -4.40
CA VAL A 65 -0.75 3.41 -5.76
C VAL A 65 0.57 2.65 -5.79
N LEU A 66 1.47 2.90 -4.85
CA LEU A 66 2.74 2.18 -4.75
C LEU A 66 2.54 0.69 -4.49
N LEU A 67 1.62 0.32 -3.58
CA LEU A 67 1.31 -1.09 -3.30
C LEU A 67 0.66 -1.78 -4.51
N VAL A 68 -0.23 -1.11 -5.22
CA VAL A 68 -0.78 -1.61 -6.50
C VAL A 68 0.34 -1.87 -7.50
N CYS A 69 1.29 -0.93 -7.64
CA CYS A 69 2.45 -1.10 -8.52
C CYS A 69 3.31 -2.28 -8.06
N ALA A 70 3.55 -2.44 -6.76
CA ALA A 70 4.32 -3.55 -6.20
C ALA A 70 3.67 -4.92 -6.52
N ILE A 71 2.36 -5.04 -6.32
CA ILE A 71 1.60 -6.27 -6.61
C ILE A 71 1.59 -6.58 -8.10
N ALA A 72 1.35 -5.58 -8.96
CA ALA A 72 1.29 -5.76 -10.41
C ALA A 72 2.66 -6.07 -11.03
N SER A 73 3.74 -5.58 -10.42
CA SER A 73 5.11 -5.75 -10.93
C SER A 73 5.44 -7.21 -11.19
N ARG A 74 4.89 -8.13 -10.40
CA ARG A 74 5.12 -9.58 -10.57
C ARG A 74 4.51 -10.20 -11.82
N HIS A 75 3.54 -9.52 -12.42
CA HIS A 75 2.84 -9.93 -13.65
C HIS A 75 3.29 -9.08 -14.85
N SER A 76 4.29 -8.22 -14.65
CA SER A 76 4.87 -7.37 -15.68
C SER A 76 6.21 -7.97 -16.13
N ASP A 77 6.40 -8.12 -17.44
CA ASP A 77 7.68 -8.51 -18.03
C ASP A 77 8.61 -7.30 -18.30
N ASP A 78 8.17 -6.08 -17.96
CA ASP A 78 8.98 -4.87 -18.13
C ASP A 78 10.19 -4.87 -17.19
N PRO A 79 11.45 -4.80 -17.70
CA PRO A 79 12.64 -4.85 -16.85
C PRO A 79 12.73 -3.69 -15.85
N ARG A 80 12.02 -2.57 -16.09
CA ARG A 80 11.97 -1.43 -15.17
C ARG A 80 11.30 -1.76 -13.83
N VAL A 81 10.61 -2.89 -13.69
CA VAL A 81 10.03 -3.31 -12.40
C VAL A 81 11.01 -4.04 -11.49
N LEU A 82 12.16 -4.45 -12.04
CA LEU A 82 13.22 -5.13 -11.31
C LEU A 82 14.06 -4.13 -10.51
N LEU A 83 14.78 -4.66 -9.52
CA LEU A 83 15.82 -3.93 -8.79
C LEU A 83 17.08 -3.88 -9.66
N GLU A 84 17.77 -2.73 -9.74
CA GLU A 84 19.01 -2.56 -10.51
C GLU A 84 20.14 -3.39 -9.89
N ASN A 85 20.22 -4.69 -10.24
CA ASN A 85 21.28 -5.68 -9.95
C ASN A 85 20.75 -7.09 -9.61
N ASP A 86 19.43 -7.33 -9.63
CA ASP A 86 18.94 -8.63 -9.17
C ASP A 86 19.15 -9.76 -10.19
N THR A 87 20.06 -10.67 -9.86
CA THR A 87 20.34 -11.91 -10.60
C THR A 87 19.53 -13.09 -10.05
N SER A 88 18.74 -12.88 -8.99
CA SER A 88 18.12 -13.92 -8.14
C SER A 88 16.67 -14.28 -8.50
N GLY A 89 16.09 -13.63 -9.53
CA GLY A 89 14.79 -13.97 -10.10
C GLY A 89 13.59 -13.11 -9.63
N ARG A 90 12.38 -13.50 -10.06
CA ARG A 90 11.07 -12.79 -9.89
C ARG A 90 10.64 -12.43 -8.45
N GLN A 91 11.45 -12.70 -7.43
CA GLN A 91 11.07 -12.58 -6.03
C GLN A 91 11.32 -11.17 -5.43
N SER A 92 12.18 -10.35 -6.06
CA SER A 92 12.39 -8.94 -5.68
C SER A 92 11.49 -7.96 -6.44
N THR A 93 10.72 -8.45 -7.41
CA THR A 93 9.97 -7.64 -8.35
C THR A 93 8.92 -6.79 -7.63
N GLY A 94 9.00 -5.46 -7.75
CA GLY A 94 8.12 -4.52 -7.05
C GLY A 94 8.54 -4.14 -5.62
N TRP A 95 9.63 -4.72 -5.09
CA TRP A 95 10.11 -4.43 -3.72
C TRP A 95 10.44 -2.96 -3.51
N LYS A 96 11.04 -2.31 -4.52
CA LYS A 96 11.36 -0.88 -4.48
C LYS A 96 10.14 0.03 -4.31
N TYR A 97 8.93 -0.41 -4.70
CA TYR A 97 7.71 0.34 -4.46
C TYR A 97 7.12 0.03 -3.07
N PHE A 98 7.25 -1.23 -2.63
CA PHE A 98 6.77 -1.67 -1.33
C PHE A 98 7.52 -1.03 -0.15
N ILE A 99 8.86 -0.97 -0.20
CA ILE A 99 9.69 -0.44 0.92
C ILE A 99 9.46 1.03 1.22
N GLN A 100 8.95 1.78 0.23
CA GLN A 100 8.70 3.19 0.39
C GLN A 100 7.47 3.45 1.26
N VAL A 101 6.54 2.50 1.31
CA VAL A 101 5.32 2.64 2.11
C VAL A 101 5.69 2.35 3.56
N PRO A 102 5.66 3.34 4.46
CA PRO A 102 6.00 3.12 5.86
C PRO A 102 5.07 2.04 6.38
N ALA A 103 5.67 0.94 6.86
CA ALA A 103 4.95 -0.19 7.40
C ALA A 103 4.19 0.27 8.64
N PHE A 104 2.94 0.69 8.42
CA PHE A 104 2.00 1.17 9.42
C PHE A 104 2.65 2.09 10.44
N GLU A 105 2.89 3.36 10.08
CA GLU A 105 3.18 4.39 11.08
C GLU A 105 2.15 4.26 12.23
N THR A 106 2.65 3.80 13.37
CA THR A 106 1.93 3.62 14.64
C THR A 106 1.75 4.96 15.35
N GLY A 107 1.54 6.03 14.56
CA GLY A 107 1.23 7.35 15.06
C GLY A 107 -0.17 7.36 15.67
N VAL A 108 -0.23 7.70 16.96
CA VAL A 108 -1.40 7.72 17.87
C VAL A 108 -2.55 8.65 17.44
N SER A 109 -2.48 9.35 16.30
CA SER A 109 -3.34 10.50 16.02
C SER A 109 -3.95 10.59 14.62
N SER A 110 -4.35 9.50 13.97
CA SER A 110 -5.28 9.66 12.85
C SER A 110 -6.26 8.50 12.75
N TRP A 111 -7.53 8.90 12.64
CA TRP A 111 -8.69 8.10 12.35
C TRP A 111 -8.42 6.94 11.37
N PRO A 112 -9.17 5.83 11.45
CA PRO A 112 -9.13 4.77 10.45
C PRO A 112 -9.64 5.32 9.11
N THR A 113 -8.75 5.91 8.32
CA THR A 113 -9.07 6.34 6.97
C THR A 113 -9.16 5.10 6.08
N LEU A 114 -10.13 5.08 5.17
CA LEU A 114 -10.36 3.99 4.21
C LEU A 114 -9.06 3.55 3.51
N TYR A 115 -8.19 4.51 3.19
CA TYR A 115 -6.90 4.26 2.56
C TYR A 115 -5.94 3.44 3.42
N ARG A 116 -5.95 3.58 4.75
CA ARG A 116 -5.11 2.75 5.63
C ARG A 116 -5.55 1.30 5.58
N LEU A 117 -6.84 1.03 5.67
CA LEU A 117 -7.38 -0.34 5.58
C LEU A 117 -7.10 -0.96 4.20
N GLN A 118 -7.28 -0.19 3.13
CA GLN A 118 -6.92 -0.61 1.78
C GLN A 118 -5.42 -0.92 1.66
N CYS A 119 -4.55 -0.07 2.24
CA CYS A 119 -3.11 -0.31 2.26
C CYS A 119 -2.74 -1.55 3.08
N CYS A 120 -3.38 -1.80 4.22
CA CYS A 120 -3.17 -3.03 5.01
C CYS A 120 -3.44 -4.28 4.15
N ALA A 121 -4.59 -4.31 3.48
CA ALA A 121 -4.99 -5.43 2.64
C ALA A 121 -4.04 -5.60 1.44
N LEU A 122 -3.70 -4.51 0.75
CA LEU A 122 -2.75 -4.53 -0.37
C LEU A 122 -1.35 -5.01 0.06
N ALA A 123 -0.86 -4.54 1.21
CA ALA A 123 0.42 -4.99 1.75
C ALA A 123 0.39 -6.48 2.11
N ALA A 124 -0.70 -6.98 2.72
CA ALA A 124 -0.87 -8.40 2.99
C ALA A 124 -0.88 -9.25 1.70
N ILE A 125 -1.52 -8.76 0.62
CA ILE A 125 -1.54 -9.43 -0.69
C ILE A 125 -0.14 -9.50 -1.31
N TYR A 126 0.64 -8.42 -1.19
CA TYR A 126 2.02 -8.39 -1.66
C TYR A 126 2.92 -9.35 -0.84
N THR A 127 2.72 -9.44 0.46
CA THR A 127 3.52 -10.34 1.33
C THR A 127 3.15 -11.82 1.14
N GLN A 128 1.86 -12.16 0.95
CA GLN A 128 1.40 -13.52 0.56
C GLN A 128 2.04 -14.03 -0.71
N SER A 129 2.27 -13.09 -1.61
CA SER A 129 2.81 -13.32 -2.92
C SER A 129 4.30 -13.71 -2.87
N ARG A 130 5.01 -13.38 -1.80
CA ARG A 130 6.38 -13.84 -1.52
C ARG A 130 6.30 -15.20 -0.84
N SER A 131 7.22 -16.10 -1.13
CA SER A 131 7.35 -17.41 -0.46
C SER A 131 7.81 -17.27 1.01
N ILE A 132 7.15 -16.41 1.79
CA ILE A 132 7.37 -16.16 3.23
C ILE A 132 6.02 -16.38 3.91
N PRO A 133 5.65 -17.64 4.22
CA PRO A 133 4.36 -17.97 4.83
C PRO A 133 4.06 -17.17 6.11
N LEU A 134 5.09 -16.87 6.90
CA LEU A 134 4.97 -16.19 8.18
C LEU A 134 4.49 -14.73 8.07
N GLY A 135 4.92 -14.01 7.03
CA GLY A 135 4.56 -12.59 6.86
C GLY A 135 3.08 -12.38 6.52
N PHE A 136 2.47 -13.33 5.80
CA PHE A 136 1.03 -13.28 5.53
C PHE A 136 0.19 -13.42 6.81
N TRP A 137 0.49 -14.43 7.63
CA TRP A 137 -0.26 -14.70 8.86
C TRP A 137 -0.19 -13.52 9.83
N THR A 138 0.99 -12.92 9.98
CA THR A 138 1.16 -11.72 10.82
C THR A 138 0.32 -10.55 10.29
N MET A 139 0.33 -10.30 8.98
CA MET A 139 -0.41 -9.18 8.39
C MET A 139 -1.93 -9.39 8.45
N SER A 140 -2.41 -10.61 8.24
CA SER A 140 -3.82 -10.96 8.42
C SER A 140 -4.27 -10.81 9.88
N GLY A 141 -3.42 -11.22 10.83
CA GLY A 141 -3.67 -11.01 12.26
C GLY A 141 -3.77 -9.54 12.65
N ILE A 142 -2.87 -8.69 12.13
CA ILE A 142 -2.91 -7.24 12.35
C ILE A 142 -4.19 -6.63 11.77
N GLY A 143 -4.56 -7.01 10.54
CA GLY A 143 -5.78 -6.51 9.89
C GLY A 143 -7.06 -6.87 10.66
N LEU A 144 -7.14 -8.09 11.19
CA LEU A 144 -8.27 -8.54 12.01
C LEU A 144 -8.35 -7.77 13.34
N LYS A 145 -7.21 -7.53 14.00
CA LYS A 145 -7.15 -6.77 15.25
C LYS A 145 -7.65 -5.34 15.05
N ILE A 146 -7.23 -4.68 13.98
CA ILE A 146 -7.69 -3.33 13.64
C ILE A 146 -9.22 -3.31 13.40
N ALA A 147 -9.75 -4.30 12.67
CA ALA A 147 -11.18 -4.40 12.41
C ALA A 147 -12.00 -4.62 13.70
N GLN A 148 -11.49 -5.45 14.61
CA GLN A 148 -12.12 -5.71 15.90
C GLN A 148 -12.09 -4.48 16.82
N ASP A 149 -10.96 -3.78 16.90
CA ASP A 149 -10.82 -2.56 17.71
C ASP A 149 -11.73 -1.44 17.15
N SER A 150 -11.90 -1.38 15.83
CA SER A 150 -12.86 -0.46 15.19
C SER A 150 -14.31 -0.76 15.57
N LEU A 151 -14.67 -2.04 15.68
CA LEU A 151 -16.02 -2.46 16.02
C LEU A 151 -16.35 -2.17 17.50
N HIS A 152 -15.40 -2.43 18.41
CA HIS A 152 -15.52 -2.07 19.83
C HIS A 152 -15.71 -0.57 20.03
N TYR A 153 -14.94 0.26 19.32
CA TYR A 153 -15.12 1.71 19.36
C TYR A 153 -16.53 2.16 18.93
N ILE A 154 -17.12 1.50 17.93
CA ILE A 154 -18.47 1.79 17.46
C ILE A 154 -19.53 1.38 18.49
N ASP A 155 -19.32 0.29 19.21
CA ASP A 155 -20.26 -0.20 20.23
C ASP A 155 -20.21 0.66 21.50
N ASP A 156 -19.01 1.07 21.94
CA ASP A 156 -18.81 1.97 23.08
C ASP A 156 -19.35 3.39 22.85
N ASN A 157 -19.41 3.84 21.59
CA ASN A 157 -19.85 5.19 21.22
C ASN A 157 -21.26 5.22 20.60
N ARG A 158 -22.05 4.14 20.75
CA ARG A 158 -23.44 4.10 20.30
C ARG A 158 -24.30 4.90 21.30
N PRO A 159 -25.00 5.97 20.88
CA PRO A 159 -25.85 6.74 21.79
C PRO A 159 -26.94 5.83 22.35
N SER A 160 -27.10 5.83 23.67
CA SER A 160 -28.19 5.15 24.36
C SER A 160 -29.51 5.74 23.91
N VAL A 161 -30.21 5.01 23.04
CA VAL A 161 -31.57 5.35 22.63
C VAL A 161 -32.44 5.23 23.89
N THR A 162 -32.90 6.38 24.39
CA THR A 162 -33.87 6.51 25.49
C THR A 162 -35.24 6.77 24.89
#